data_AF-A0AAD7R1T8-F1
#
_entry.id   AF-A0AAD7R1T8-F1
#
_cell.length_a   1.000
_cell.length_b   1.000
_cell.length_c   1.000
_cell.angle_alpha   90.00
_cell.angle_beta   90.00
_cell.angle_gamma   90.00
#
_symmetry.space_group_name_H-M   'P 1'
#
loop_
_entity.id
_entity.type
_entity.pdbx_description
1 polymer ?
#
loop_
_entity_poly.entity_id
_entity_poly.type
_entity_poly.pdbx_seq_one_letter_code
_entity_poly.pdbx_strand_id
1 'polypeptide(L)'
;WKLLCAPPGLCDALCVTLIPRLSFGSVSRAISELKDQLEIVCQREFVKISETVSRVNEVAVLQSQKRKAGAEPIPPIKVRILGIPKLPQLPQLPQLPEPKTRGEFLRHARQLTLDPNTAHSQLCLSAGDREVTRVRVLPLMGGSSCSS
;
A
#
# COMPACT_ATOMS: atom_id res chain seq x y z
N TRP A 1 32.67 -26.56 -13.46
CA TRP A 1 31.75 -26.72 -14.61
C TRP A 1 32.38 -25.98 -15.79
N LYS A 2 32.77 -26.70 -16.85
CA LYS A 2 33.33 -26.09 -18.07
C LYS A 2 32.20 -25.37 -18.82
N LEU A 3 32.39 -24.10 -19.14
CA LEU A 3 31.49 -23.28 -19.96
C LEU A 3 31.48 -23.81 -21.40
N LEU A 4 30.44 -24.57 -21.76
CA LEU A 4 30.08 -24.87 -23.14
C LEU A 4 29.16 -23.74 -23.64
N CYS A 5 29.76 -22.64 -24.09
CA CYS A 5 29.05 -21.64 -24.89
C CYS A 5 29.24 -22.01 -26.36
N ALA A 6 28.27 -22.72 -26.93
CA ALA A 6 28.04 -22.67 -28.38
C ALA A 6 27.30 -21.35 -28.67
N PRO A 7 27.67 -20.59 -29.71
CA PRO A 7 26.91 -19.40 -30.08
C PRO A 7 25.55 -19.84 -30.63
N PRO A 8 24.43 -19.26 -30.19
CA PRO A 8 23.18 -19.36 -30.93
C PRO A 8 23.40 -18.67 -32.28
N GLY A 9 23.45 -19.47 -33.35
CA GLY A 9 23.17 -18.96 -34.67
C GLY A 9 21.75 -18.41 -34.68
N LEU A 10 21.59 -17.26 -35.32
CA LEU A 10 20.31 -16.66 -35.67
C LEU A 10 19.58 -15.86 -34.56
N CYS A 11 20.20 -14.74 -34.17
CA CYS A 11 19.48 -13.60 -33.58
C CYS A 11 18.83 -12.78 -34.70
N ASP A 12 17.84 -13.33 -35.40
CA ASP A 12 17.03 -12.52 -36.31
C ASP A 12 16.09 -11.63 -35.49
N ALA A 13 16.47 -10.35 -35.44
CA ALA A 13 15.59 -9.20 -35.42
C ALA A 13 14.41 -9.22 -34.42
N LEU A 14 14.69 -9.22 -33.12
CA LEU A 14 13.89 -8.42 -32.17
C LEU A 14 14.74 -8.06 -30.96
N CYS A 15 15.85 -7.36 -31.23
CA CYS A 15 16.43 -6.45 -30.24
C CYS A 15 15.31 -5.49 -29.87
N VAL A 16 14.70 -5.72 -28.69
CA VAL A 16 13.75 -4.82 -28.03
C VAL A 16 14.25 -3.42 -28.33
N THR A 17 13.54 -2.66 -29.16
CA THR A 17 14.00 -1.36 -29.65
C THR A 17 14.13 -0.43 -28.45
N LEU A 18 15.27 -0.52 -27.79
CA LEU A 18 15.63 0.26 -26.63
C LEU A 18 16.07 1.57 -27.24
N ILE A 19 15.09 2.40 -27.60
CA ILE A 19 15.27 3.67 -28.31
C ILE A 19 16.38 4.43 -27.59
N PRO A 20 17.62 4.48 -28.13
CA PRO A 20 18.77 5.06 -27.42
C PRO A 20 18.71 6.59 -27.33
N ARG A 21 17.55 7.17 -27.67
CA ARG A 21 17.28 8.59 -27.91
C ARG A 21 16.12 9.12 -27.06
N LEU A 22 15.62 8.36 -26.08
CA LEU A 22 14.67 8.91 -25.12
C LEU A 22 15.43 9.69 -24.05
N SER A 23 15.54 11.01 -24.23
CA SER A 23 16.07 11.88 -23.20
C SER A 23 15.02 12.04 -22.11
N PHE A 24 15.29 11.51 -20.92
CA PHE A 24 14.44 11.69 -19.74
C PHE A 24 14.53 13.10 -19.14
N GLY A 25 15.22 14.04 -19.80
CA GLY A 25 15.43 15.40 -19.28
C GLY A 25 14.12 16.14 -19.01
N SER A 26 13.14 16.05 -19.91
CA SER A 26 11.82 16.66 -19.71
C SER A 26 11.05 16.03 -18.56
N VAL A 27 11.13 14.71 -18.41
CA VAL A 27 10.47 13.96 -17.33
C VAL A 27 11.14 14.28 -15.99
N SER A 28 12.47 14.25 -15.94
CA SER A 28 13.25 14.61 -14.76
C SER A 28 12.99 16.05 -14.32
N ARG A 29 12.87 16.99 -15.27
CA ARG A 29 12.55 18.40 -14.94
C ARG A 29 11.16 18.53 -14.35
N ALA A 30 10.16 17.85 -14.93
CA ALA A 30 8.80 17.86 -14.40
C ALA A 30 8.71 17.24 -12.99
N ILE A 31 9.47 16.16 -12.75
CA ILE A 31 9.57 15.54 -11.42
C ILE A 31 10.24 16.48 -10.42
N SER A 32 11.32 17.18 -10.82
CA SER A 32 11.97 18.17 -9.95
C SER A 32 11.03 19.33 -9.61
N GLU A 33 10.32 19.89 -10.59
CA GLU A 33 9.35 20.97 -10.35
C GLU A 33 8.24 20.51 -9.39
N LEU A 34 7.72 19.30 -9.56
CA LEU A 34 6.72 18.74 -8.66
C LEU A 34 7.27 18.54 -7.24
N LYS A 35 8.53 18.11 -7.12
CA LYS A 35 9.19 17.96 -5.83
C LYS A 35 9.30 19.32 -5.12
N ASP A 36 9.71 20.35 -5.83
CA ASP A 36 9.86 21.70 -5.26
C ASP A 36 8.49 22.27 -4.82
N GLN A 37 7.42 22.02 -5.59
CA GLN A 37 6.05 22.35 -5.21
C GLN A 37 5.63 21.65 -3.91
N LEU A 38 5.93 20.35 -3.77
CA LEU A 38 5.59 19.58 -2.58
C LEU A 38 6.34 20.10 -1.35
N GLU A 39 7.63 20.43 -1.49
CA GLU A 39 8.43 21.03 -0.42
C GLU A 39 7.80 22.35 0.08
N ILE A 40 7.35 23.20 -0.85
CA ILE A 40 6.70 24.49 -0.51
C ILE A 40 5.38 24.25 0.24
N VAL A 41 4.52 23.36 -0.25
CA VAL A 41 3.23 23.05 0.40
C VAL A 41 3.47 22.45 1.79
N CYS A 42 4.39 21.51 1.88
CA CYS A 42 4.79 20.84 3.11
C CYS A 42 5.24 21.88 4.15
N GLN A 43 6.25 22.70 3.84
CA GLN A 43 6.76 23.69 4.80
C GLN A 43 5.70 24.71 5.22
N ARG A 44 4.84 25.17 4.29
CA ARG A 44 3.77 26.13 4.62
C ARG A 44 2.78 25.57 5.64
N GLU A 45 2.32 24.34 5.44
CA GLU A 45 1.33 23.74 6.34
C GLU A 45 1.97 23.32 7.68
N PHE A 46 3.22 22.87 7.66
CA PHE A 46 3.95 22.54 8.89
C PHE A 46 4.17 23.76 9.79
N VAL A 47 4.48 24.94 9.23
CA VAL A 47 4.65 26.18 10.02
C VAL A 47 3.33 26.58 10.72
N LYS A 48 2.18 26.47 10.04
CA LYS A 48 0.86 26.78 10.62
C LYS A 48 0.51 25.86 11.80
N ILE A 49 0.78 24.58 11.64
CA ILE A 49 0.56 23.60 12.71
C ILE A 49 1.48 23.92 13.89
N SER A 50 2.77 24.19 13.62
CA SER A 50 3.75 24.55 14.66
C SER A 50 3.36 25.80 15.45
N GLU A 51 2.89 26.85 14.76
CA GLU A 51 2.43 28.08 15.41
C GLU A 51 1.21 27.83 16.31
N THR A 52 0.25 27.04 15.84
CA THR A 52 -0.94 26.67 16.61
C THR A 52 -0.57 25.87 17.86
N VAL A 53 0.35 24.91 17.74
CA VAL A 53 0.84 24.08 18.86
C VAL A 53 1.56 24.93 19.90
N SER A 54 2.40 25.88 19.49
CA SER A 54 3.10 26.80 20.41
C SER A 54 2.10 27.60 21.26
N ARG A 55 1.03 28.11 20.64
CA ARG A 55 -0.01 28.89 21.33
C ARG A 55 -0.81 28.05 22.32
N VAL A 56 -1.14 26.80 21.98
CA VAL A 56 -1.84 25.88 22.88
C VAL A 56 -0.97 25.54 24.10
N ASN A 57 0.34 25.36 23.88
CA ASN A 57 1.29 25.07 24.95
C ASN A 57 1.41 26.23 25.96
N GLU A 58 1.47 27.48 25.49
CA GLU A 58 1.50 28.67 26.37
C GLU A 58 0.22 28.81 27.21
N VAL A 59 -0.95 28.62 26.60
CA VAL A 59 -2.23 28.74 27.30
C VAL A 59 -2.41 27.64 28.35
N ALA A 60 -1.95 26.41 28.09
CA ALA A 60 -2.01 25.31 29.04
C ALA A 60 -1.13 25.53 30.29
N VAL A 61 0.05 26.13 30.11
CA VAL A 61 0.97 26.46 31.22
C VAL A 61 0.37 27.53 32.13
N LEU A 62 -0.29 28.55 31.56
CA LEU A 62 -0.94 29.61 32.35
C LEU A 62 -2.21 29.15 33.07
N GLN A 63 -2.99 28.23 32.48
CA GLN A 63 -4.19 27.68 33.13
C GLN A 63 -3.87 26.77 34.34
N SER A 64 -2.68 26.17 34.36
CA SER A 64 -2.24 25.28 35.44
C SER A 64 -1.91 26.05 36.74
N GLN A 65 -1.61 27.34 36.69
CA GLN A 65 -1.32 28.16 37.89
C GLN A 65 -2.56 28.76 38.57
N LYS A 66 -3.75 28.75 37.93
CA LYS A 66 -4.99 29.40 38.43
C LYS A 66 -6.04 28.44 39.00
N ARG A 67 -5.66 27.28 39.55
CA ARG A 67 -6.58 26.44 40.35
C ARG A 67 -6.05 26.20 41.76
N LYS A 68 -6.04 27.25 42.57
CA LYS A 68 -6.07 27.15 44.04
C LYS A 68 -7.11 28.12 44.59
N ALA A 69 -8.36 27.67 44.67
CA ALA A 69 -9.34 28.19 45.61
C ALA A 69 -10.46 27.16 45.77
N GLY A 70 -10.56 26.61 46.99
CA GLY A 70 -11.77 26.11 47.63
C GLY A 70 -12.64 25.08 46.90
N ALA A 71 -12.49 23.80 47.24
CA ALA A 71 -13.58 22.84 47.16
C ALA A 71 -13.42 21.82 48.30
N GLU A 72 -14.39 21.81 49.21
CA GLU A 72 -14.52 20.84 50.30
C GLU A 72 -14.54 19.38 49.76
N PRO A 73 -13.94 18.41 50.47
CA PRO A 73 -13.87 17.03 49.98
C PRO A 73 -15.25 16.36 49.99
N ILE A 74 -15.75 15.97 48.82
CA ILE A 74 -16.95 15.12 48.70
C ILE A 74 -16.60 13.72 49.24
N PRO A 75 -17.39 13.13 50.16
CA PRO A 75 -17.12 11.80 50.67
C PRO A 75 -17.27 10.71 49.59
N PRO A 76 -16.43 9.66 49.60
CA PRO A 76 -16.43 8.67 48.53
C PRO A 76 -17.68 7.78 48.59
N ILE A 77 -18.47 7.80 47.52
CA ILE A 77 -19.55 6.83 47.30
C ILE A 77 -18.92 5.52 46.85
N LYS A 78 -19.05 4.47 47.68
CA LYS A 78 -18.47 3.15 47.42
C LYS A 78 -19.42 2.32 46.53
N VAL A 79 -19.23 2.39 45.21
CA VAL A 79 -19.97 1.57 44.25
C VAL A 79 -19.31 0.19 44.09
N ARG A 80 -20.05 -0.90 44.33
CA ARG A 80 -19.62 -2.27 43.97
C ARG A 80 -20.22 -2.59 42.61
N ILE A 81 -19.41 -2.49 41.56
CA ILE A 81 -19.81 -2.95 40.23
C ILE A 81 -19.86 -4.49 40.28
N LEU A 82 -21.06 -5.06 40.12
CA LEU A 82 -21.23 -6.50 39.93
C LEU A 82 -20.55 -6.87 38.61
N GLY A 83 -19.63 -7.84 38.68
CA GLY A 83 -18.71 -8.17 37.60
C GLY A 83 -19.42 -8.39 36.26
N ILE A 84 -18.89 -7.75 35.22
CA ILE A 84 -19.33 -7.95 33.84
C ILE A 84 -19.12 -9.44 33.50
N PRO A 85 -20.17 -10.17 33.07
CA PRO A 85 -19.99 -11.55 32.63
C PRO A 85 -19.02 -11.59 31.46
N LYS A 86 -17.94 -12.36 31.59
CA LYS A 86 -16.95 -12.56 30.53
C LYS A 86 -17.64 -13.25 29.35
N LEU A 87 -17.74 -12.54 28.22
CA LEU A 87 -18.27 -13.09 26.97
C LEU A 87 -17.46 -14.34 26.56
N PRO A 88 -18.10 -15.42 26.05
CA PRO A 88 -17.39 -16.60 25.57
C PRO A 88 -16.39 -16.20 24.49
N GLN A 89 -15.11 -16.52 24.70
CA GLN A 89 -14.07 -16.23 23.72
C GLN A 89 -14.27 -17.16 22.51
N LEU A 90 -14.42 -16.56 21.33
CA LEU A 90 -14.41 -17.29 20.06
C LEU A 90 -13.08 -18.08 19.95
N PRO A 91 -13.06 -19.30 19.38
CA PRO A 91 -11.84 -20.08 19.25
C PRO A 91 -10.75 -19.24 18.56
N GLN A 92 -9.67 -18.97 19.30
CA GLN A 92 -8.56 -18.20 18.78
C GLN A 92 -7.87 -19.06 17.70
N LEU A 93 -7.90 -18.61 16.45
CA LEU A 93 -7.12 -19.23 15.38
C LEU A 93 -5.64 -19.24 15.82
N PRO A 94 -4.88 -20.35 15.66
CA PRO A 94 -3.46 -20.36 15.97
C PRO A 94 -2.76 -19.21 15.23
N GLN A 95 -2.19 -18.27 15.98
CA GLN A 95 -1.46 -17.16 15.38
C GLN A 95 -0.15 -17.73 14.81
N LEU A 96 -0.12 -17.93 13.50
CA LEU A 96 1.08 -18.41 12.83
C LEU A 96 2.13 -17.29 12.91
N PRO A 97 3.37 -17.58 13.36
CA PRO A 97 4.42 -16.57 13.46
C PRO A 97 4.67 -15.93 12.09
N GLU A 98 4.80 -14.60 12.06
CA GLU A 98 5.04 -13.85 10.84
C GLU A 98 6.40 -14.26 10.23
N PRO A 99 6.44 -14.71 8.97
CA PRO A 99 7.66 -15.17 8.36
C PRO A 99 8.64 -14.01 8.17
N LYS A 100 9.84 -14.12 8.75
CA LYS A 100 10.86 -13.06 8.71
C LYS A 100 11.86 -13.24 7.58
N THR A 101 11.86 -14.40 6.94
CA THR A 101 12.77 -14.75 5.87
C THR A 101 12.01 -15.23 4.62
N ARG A 102 12.58 -14.97 3.43
CA ARG A 102 12.00 -15.43 2.15
C ARG A 102 11.76 -16.95 2.14
N GLY A 103 12.68 -17.71 2.73
CA GLY A 103 12.58 -19.17 2.80
C GLY A 103 11.38 -19.65 3.60
N GLU A 104 11.07 -19.01 4.73
CA GLU A 104 9.89 -19.34 5.56
C GLU A 104 8.59 -18.98 4.85
N PHE A 105 8.53 -17.81 4.21
CA PHE A 105 7.35 -17.41 3.44
C PHE A 105 7.05 -18.37 2.29
N LEU A 106 8.08 -18.80 1.55
CA LEU A 106 7.93 -19.73 0.43
C LEU A 106 7.45 -21.13 0.84
N ARG A 107 7.58 -21.54 2.10
CA ARG A 107 6.99 -22.82 2.59
C ARG A 107 5.46 -22.82 2.49
N HIS A 108 4.85 -21.65 2.56
CA HIS A 108 3.41 -21.46 2.46
C HIS A 108 2.95 -21.06 1.05
N ALA A 109 3.89 -20.81 0.13
CA ALA A 109 3.56 -20.46 -1.24
C ALA A 109 2.88 -21.64 -1.95
N ARG A 110 1.77 -21.35 -2.63
CA ARG A 110 1.04 -22.30 -3.46
C ARG A 110 0.92 -21.73 -4.86
N GLN A 111 0.82 -22.61 -5.84
CA GLN A 111 0.50 -22.21 -7.19
C GLN A 111 -0.99 -21.88 -7.25
N LEU A 112 -1.31 -20.63 -7.56
CA LEU A 112 -2.69 -20.16 -7.71
C LEU A 112 -3.09 -20.23 -9.18
N THR A 113 -4.33 -20.61 -9.42
CA THR A 113 -4.99 -20.57 -10.73
C THR A 113 -6.26 -19.75 -10.60
N LEU A 114 -6.58 -18.98 -11.62
CA LEU A 114 -7.79 -18.18 -11.67
C LEU A 114 -8.95 -19.04 -12.19
N ASP A 115 -10.15 -18.74 -11.73
CA ASP A 115 -11.36 -19.37 -12.26
C ASP A 115 -11.93 -18.51 -13.40
N PRO A 116 -12.01 -19.02 -14.63
CA PRO A 116 -12.57 -18.30 -15.77
C PRO A 116 -14.00 -17.85 -15.54
N ASN A 117 -14.78 -18.59 -14.73
CA ASN A 117 -16.19 -18.27 -14.48
C ASN A 117 -16.35 -17.07 -13.53
N THR A 118 -15.32 -16.76 -12.75
CA THR A 118 -15.28 -15.60 -11.84
C THR A 118 -14.66 -14.37 -12.50
N ALA A 119 -14.00 -14.51 -13.66
CA ALA A 119 -13.30 -13.41 -14.32
C ALA A 119 -14.28 -12.37 -14.91
N HIS A 120 -13.94 -11.08 -14.76
CA HIS A 120 -14.71 -9.99 -15.34
C HIS A 120 -14.59 -9.97 -16.87
N SER A 121 -15.64 -9.57 -17.60
CA SER A 121 -15.72 -9.60 -19.07
C SER A 121 -14.64 -8.81 -19.82
N GLN A 122 -13.97 -7.87 -19.14
CA GLN A 122 -12.85 -7.10 -19.70
C GLN A 122 -11.48 -7.71 -19.39
N LEU A 123 -11.43 -8.90 -18.79
CA LEU A 123 -10.21 -9.62 -18.44
C LEU A 123 -10.17 -10.90 -19.27
N CYS A 124 -9.05 -11.13 -19.95
CA CYS A 124 -8.76 -12.39 -20.62
C CYS A 124 -7.69 -13.12 -19.85
N LEU A 125 -7.96 -14.39 -19.56
CA LEU A 125 -7.03 -15.30 -18.91
C LEU A 125 -6.17 -16.01 -19.97
N SER A 126 -4.88 -16.18 -19.70
CA SER A 126 -3.93 -16.90 -20.55
C SER A 126 -2.99 -17.77 -19.72
N ALA A 127 -2.15 -18.55 -20.40
CA ALA A 127 -1.14 -19.43 -19.79
C ALA A 127 -1.70 -20.37 -18.70
N GLY A 128 -2.84 -21.01 -18.98
CA GLY A 128 -3.52 -21.92 -18.04
C GLY A 128 -4.03 -21.19 -16.80
N ASP A 129 -4.74 -20.08 -17.02
CA ASP A 129 -5.39 -19.26 -15.98
C ASP A 129 -4.44 -18.67 -14.93
N ARG A 130 -3.21 -18.38 -15.34
CA ARG A 130 -2.16 -17.79 -14.47
C ARG A 130 -1.80 -16.37 -14.87
N GLU A 131 -2.23 -15.94 -16.06
CA GLU A 131 -1.98 -14.62 -16.59
C GLU A 131 -3.30 -13.92 -16.89
N VAL A 132 -3.34 -12.60 -16.70
CA VAL A 132 -4.52 -11.76 -16.94
C VAL A 132 -4.13 -10.58 -17.81
N THR A 133 -4.81 -10.43 -18.93
CA THR A 133 -4.68 -9.26 -19.79
C THR A 133 -6.00 -8.50 -19.83
N ARG A 134 -5.96 -7.19 -19.63
CA ARG A 134 -7.16 -6.35 -19.75
C ARG A 134 -7.45 -6.08 -21.22
N VAL A 135 -8.57 -6.60 -21.72
CA VAL A 135 -9.02 -6.33 -23.07
C VAL A 135 -9.79 -5.01 -23.08
N ARG A 136 -9.28 -4.04 -23.84
CA ARG A 136 -10.06 -2.85 -24.16
C ARG A 136 -11.00 -3.25 -25.30
N VAL A 137 -12.27 -3.43 -24.99
CA VAL A 137 -13.30 -3.45 -26.02
C VAL A 137 -13.37 -2.04 -26.58
N LEU A 138 -12.59 -1.78 -27.61
CA LEU A 138 -12.85 -0.64 -28.48
C LEU A 138 -14.22 -0.90 -29.11
N PRO A 139 -15.13 0.08 -29.15
CA PRO A 139 -16.38 -0.05 -29.88
C PRO A 139 -16.05 -0.02 -31.37
N LEU A 140 -15.52 -1.14 -31.89
CA LEU A 140 -15.28 -1.34 -33.29
C LEU A 140 -16.14 -2.51 -33.73
N MET A 141 -17.16 -2.15 -34.50
CA MET A 141 -17.85 -3.00 -35.46
C MET A 141 -16.84 -3.95 -36.13
N GLY A 142 -17.12 -5.25 -36.11
CA GLY A 142 -16.36 -6.25 -36.86
C GLY A 142 -15.58 -7.19 -35.96
N GLY A 143 -16.14 -8.39 -35.77
CA GLY A 143 -15.59 -9.43 -34.93
C GLY A 143 -14.21 -9.92 -35.37
N SER A 144 -13.43 -10.34 -34.38
CA SER A 144 -12.47 -11.41 -34.54
C SER A 144 -12.53 -12.26 -33.27
N SER A 145 -13.09 -13.45 -33.42
CA SER A 145 -13.13 -14.47 -32.38
C SER A 145 -11.72 -14.99 -32.15
N CYS A 146 -11.20 -14.79 -30.95
CA CYS A 146 -10.03 -15.50 -30.46
C CYS A 146 -10.37 -17.00 -30.45
N SER A 147 -9.80 -17.76 -31.38
CA SER A 147 -9.97 -19.22 -31.42
C SER A 147 -9.00 -19.85 -30.41
N SER A 148 -9.54 -20.83 -29.68
CA SER A 148 -8.86 -21.65 -28.67
C SER A 148 -7.74 -22.51 -29.22
#